data_AF-A0A366EQ64-F1
#
_entry.id   AF-A0A366EQ64-F1
#
_cell.length_a   1.000
_cell.length_b   1.000
_cell.length_c   1.000
_cell.angle_alpha   90.00
_cell.angle_beta   90.00
_cell.angle_gamma   90.00
#
_symmetry.space_group_name_H-M   'P 1'
#
loop_
_entity.id
_entity.type
_entity.pdbx_description
1 polymer ?
#
loop_
_entity_poly.entity_id
_entity_poly.type
_entity_poly.pdbx_seq_one_letter_code
_entity_poly.pdbx_strand_id
1 'polypeptide(L)' 'MSADPSRTARLIELLNLTQAQMAERLGVAQATVSRLVNGQRESGPVAILLDAMEREAPRQRVEGGGPVPAGAEIAR' A
#
# COMPACT_ATOMS: atom_id res chain seq x y z
N MET A 1 14.12 -14.06 14.60
CA MET A 1 12.69 -13.75 14.73
C MET A 1 12.22 -13.29 13.36
N SER A 2 11.43 -14.10 12.64
CA SER A 2 10.76 -13.57 11.45
C SER A 2 9.60 -12.73 11.98
N ALA A 3 9.73 -11.40 11.93
CA ALA A 3 8.61 -10.53 12.28
C ALA A 3 7.51 -10.76 11.24
N ASP A 4 6.30 -11.06 11.69
CA ASP A 4 5.16 -11.10 10.78
C ASP A 4 5.05 -9.74 10.08
N PRO A 5 4.92 -9.73 8.74
CA PRO A 5 4.82 -8.48 8.00
C PRO A 5 3.57 -7.74 8.49
N SER A 6 3.72 -6.43 8.70
CA SER A 6 2.60 -5.58 9.08
C SER A 6 1.48 -5.72 8.06
N ARG A 7 0.26 -5.43 8.52
CA ARG A 7 -0.93 -5.41 7.65
C ARG A 7 -0.72 -4.58 6.39
N THR A 8 -0.16 -3.37 6.55
CA THR A 8 0.15 -2.48 5.43
C THR A 8 1.15 -3.12 4.46
N ALA A 9 2.21 -3.78 4.96
CA ALA A 9 3.19 -4.46 4.12
C ALA A 9 2.54 -5.60 3.30
N ARG A 10 1.71 -6.42 3.93
CA ARG A 10 0.99 -7.50 3.24
C ARG A 10 0.09 -6.98 2.12
N LEU A 11 -0.63 -5.88 2.35
CA LEU A 11 -1.49 -5.28 1.31
C LEU A 11 -0.69 -4.71 0.14
N ILE A 12 0.45 -4.08 0.42
CA ILE A 12 1.36 -3.57 -0.62
C ILE A 12 1.81 -4.74 -1.52
N GLU A 13 2.24 -5.85 -0.94
CA GLU A 13 2.63 -7.04 -1.69
C GLU A 13 1.46 -7.67 -2.46
N LEU A 14 0.31 -7.85 -1.81
CA LEU A 14 -0.88 -8.47 -2.41
C LEU A 14 -1.43 -7.67 -3.60
N LEU A 15 -1.37 -6.34 -3.51
CA LEU A 15 -1.84 -5.43 -4.56
C LEU A 15 -0.74 -5.03 -5.53
N ASN A 16 0.48 -5.55 -5.36
CA ASN A 16 1.67 -5.19 -6.14
C ASN A 16 1.88 -3.66 -6.24
N LEU A 17 1.74 -2.96 -5.12
CA LEU A 17 1.92 -1.52 -5.03
C LEU A 17 3.32 -1.17 -4.51
N THR A 18 3.74 0.07 -4.76
CA THR A 18 4.85 0.69 -4.03
C THR A 18 4.33 1.38 -2.76
N GLN A 19 5.22 1.72 -1.81
CA GLN A 19 4.83 2.51 -0.64
C GLN A 19 4.27 3.90 -1.02
N ALA A 20 4.74 4.50 -2.12
CA ALA A 20 4.24 5.79 -2.62
C ALA A 20 2.81 5.68 -3.14
N GLN A 21 2.52 4.65 -3.96
CA GLN A 21 1.16 4.41 -4.46
C GLN A 21 0.18 4.06 -3.32
N MET A 22 0.65 3.30 -2.33
CA MET A 22 -0.14 3.05 -1.12
C MET A 22 -0.44 4.37 -0.38
N ALA A 23 0.55 5.27 -0.28
CA ALA A 23 0.38 6.56 0.36
C ALA A 23 -0.66 7.44 -0.37
N GLU A 24 -0.61 7.48 -1.70
CA GLU A 24 -1.59 8.16 -2.54
C GLU A 24 -3.01 7.61 -2.30
N ARG A 25 -3.16 6.29 -2.29
CA ARG A 25 -4.47 5.65 -2.05
C ARG A 25 -5.02 5.89 -0.65
N LEU A 26 -4.14 5.99 0.35
CA LEU A 26 -4.51 6.27 1.74
C LEU A 26 -4.66 7.77 2.02
N GLY A 27 -4.26 8.66 1.09
CA GLY A 27 -4.27 10.10 1.29
C GLY A 27 -3.28 10.57 2.37
N VAL A 28 -2.15 9.89 2.53
CA VAL A 28 -1.12 10.20 3.54
C VAL A 28 0.26 10.39 2.90
N ALA A 29 1.22 10.90 3.66
CA ALA A 29 2.62 10.95 3.21
C ALA A 29 3.25 9.55 3.14
N GLN A 30 4.15 9.33 2.18
CA GLN A 30 4.88 8.05 2.06
C GLN A 30 5.68 7.71 3.33
N ALA A 31 6.21 8.71 4.05
CA ALA A 31 6.87 8.51 5.33
C ALA A 31 5.95 7.88 6.39
N THR A 32 4.64 8.19 6.36
CA THR A 32 3.64 7.52 7.20
C THR A 32 3.53 6.06 6.86
N VAL A 33 3.45 5.71 5.56
CA VAL A 33 3.40 4.32 5.10
C VAL A 33 4.65 3.55 5.52
N SER A 34 5.83 4.15 5.41
CA SER A 34 7.08 3.54 5.88
C SER A 34 7.02 3.19 7.38
N ARG A 35 6.50 4.09 8.23
CA ARG A 35 6.34 3.80 9.66
C ARG A 35 5.34 2.67 9.92
N LEU A 36 4.22 2.65 9.20
CA LEU A 36 3.21 1.59 9.31
C LEU A 36 3.78 0.23 8.88
N VAL A 37 4.53 0.20 7.78
CA VAL A 37 5.24 -1.00 7.30
C VAL A 37 6.17 -1.55 8.38
N ASN A 38 6.87 -0.67 9.09
CA ASN A 38 7.79 -0.98 10.19
C ASN A 38 7.10 -1.18 11.56
N GLY A 39 5.77 -1.35 11.59
CA GLY A 39 5.04 -1.77 12.79
C GLY A 39 4.49 -0.63 13.65
N GLN A 40 4.54 0.63 13.19
CA GLN A 40 3.77 1.68 13.83
C GLN A 40 2.27 1.35 13.73
N ARG A 41 1.55 1.56 14.83
CA ARG A 41 0.10 1.37 14.85
C ARG A 41 -0.61 2.34 13.90
N GLU A 42 -1.60 1.81 13.20
CA GLU A 42 -2.49 2.57 12.31
C GLU A 42 -3.35 3.57 13.11
N SER A 43 -3.60 4.74 12.53
CA SER A 43 -4.64 5.65 13.03
C SER A 43 -6.02 5.11 12.62
N GLY A 44 -7.08 5.55 13.29
CA GLY A 44 -8.46 5.12 12.99
C GLY A 44 -8.84 5.28 11.51
N PRO A 45 -8.66 6.46 10.88
CA PRO A 45 -8.98 6.64 9.46
C PRO A 45 -8.18 5.72 8.54
N VAL A 46 -6.89 5.51 8.81
CA VAL A 46 -6.04 4.62 8.01
C VAL A 46 -6.49 3.17 8.15
N ALA A 47 -6.82 2.72 9.36
CA ALA A 47 -7.31 1.36 9.60
C ALA A 47 -8.61 1.08 8.82
N ILE A 48 -9.54 2.05 8.78
CA ILE A 48 -10.79 1.93 8.01
C ILE A 48 -10.52 1.79 6.50
N LEU A 49 -9.57 2.56 5.95
CA LEU A 49 -9.22 2.47 4.54
C LEU A 49 -8.53 1.13 4.21
N LEU A 50 -7.66 0.65 5.09
CA LEU A 50 -7.03 -0.66 4.93
C LEU A 50 -8.06 -1.80 5.02
N ASP A 51 -9.08 -1.69 5.90
CA ASP A 51 -10.21 -2.63 5.96
C ASP A 51 -10.97 -2.69 4.63
N ALA A 52 -11.22 -1.54 4.01
CA ALA A 52 -11.88 -1.48 2.71
C ALA A 52 -11.04 -2.14 1.61
N MET A 53 -9.74 -1.83 1.56
CA MET A 53 -8.82 -2.42 0.58
C MET A 53 -8.72 -3.95 0.70
N GLU A 54 -8.66 -4.50 1.92
CA GLU A 54 -8.63 -5.95 2.12
C GLU A 54 -9.88 -6.66 1.59
N ARG A 55 -11.04 -6.01 1.72
CA ARG A 55 -12.31 -6.55 1.19
C ARG A 55 -12.38 -6.49 -0.34
N GLU A 56 -11.67 -5.55 -0.95
CA GLU A 56 -11.66 -5.32 -2.41
C GLU A 56 -10.53 -6.06 -3.14
N ALA A 57 -9.41 -6.33 -2.48
CA ALA A 57 -8.24 -7.02 -3.04
C ALA A 57 -8.56 -8.36 -3.76
N PRO A 58 -9.54 -9.20 -3.31
CA PRO A 58 -9.90 -10.41 -4.03
C PRO A 58 -10.50 -10.17 -5.42
N ARG A 59 -11.05 -8.97 -5.68
CA ARG A 59 -11.82 -8.65 -6.89
C ARG A 59 -10.98 -7.99 -7.99
N GLN A 60 -9.84 -7.36 -7.65
CA GLN A 60 -9.05 -6.56 -8.59
C GLN A 60 -8.01 -7.37 -9.40
N ARG A 61 -7.86 -8.69 -9.14
CA ARG A 61 -6.86 -9.52 -9.83
C ARG A 61 -7.18 -9.79 -11.32
N VAL A 62 -8.39 -9.47 -11.77
CA VAL A 62 -8.89 -9.82 -13.11
C VAL A 62 -8.82 -8.69 -14.13
N GLU A 63 -8.60 -7.43 -13.76
CA GLU A 63 -8.66 -6.32 -14.72
C GLU A 63 -7.51 -5.32 -14.55
N GLY A 64 -6.51 -5.42 -15.43
CA GLY A 64 -5.83 -4.27 -16.02
C GLY A 64 -4.68 -3.62 -15.26
N GLY A 65 -3.46 -3.80 -15.79
CA GLY A 65 -2.37 -2.83 -15.66
C GLY A 65 -1.51 -2.98 -14.41
N GLY A 66 -0.39 -3.69 -14.56
CA GLY A 66 0.69 -3.66 -13.57
C GLY A 66 1.24 -2.24 -13.36
N PRO A 67 1.89 -1.98 -12.21
CA PRO A 67 2.37 -0.66 -11.86
C PRO A 67 3.41 -0.14 -12.86
N VAL A 68 3.21 1.08 -13.34
CA VAL A 68 4.28 1.89 -13.96
C VAL A 68 5.29 2.21 -12.85
N PRO A 69 6.59 1.93 -13.04
CA PRO A 69 7.58 2.16 -12.00
C PRO A 69 7.64 3.64 -11.61
N ALA A 70 7.58 3.92 -10.31
CA ALA A 70 7.91 5.21 -9.75
C ALA A 70 9.40 5.50 -10.08
N GLY A 71 9.63 6.31 -11.11
CA GLY A 71 10.93 6.48 -11.73
C GLY A 71 10.91 6.50 -13.26
N ALA A 72 9.75 6.38 -13.92
CA ALA A 72 9.61 6.82 -15.30
C ALA A 72 9.74 8.35 -15.35
N GLU A 73 10.99 8.84 -15.24
CA GLU A 73 11.36 10.21 -15.54
C GLU A 73 10.77 10.58 -16.90
N ILE A 74 10.00 11.66 -16.91
CA ILE A 74 9.66 12.39 -18.12
C ILE A 74 10.97 13.00 -18.60
N ALA A 75 11.77 12.22 -19.32
CA ALA A 75 12.92 12.69 -20.06
C ALA A 75 12.51 12.93 -21.52
N ARG A 76 12.26 14.21 -21.79
CA ARG A 76 12.06 14.92 -23.08
C ARG A 76 10.66 14.92 -23.69
#